data_AF-A0A081BXY8-F1
#
_entry.id   AF-A0A081BXY8-F1
#
_cell.length_a   1.000
_cell.length_b   1.000
_cell.length_c   1.000
_cell.angle_alpha   90.00
_cell.angle_beta   90.00
_cell.angle_gamma   90.00
#
_symmetry.space_group_name_H-M   'P 1'
#
loop_
_entity.id
_entity.type
_entity.pdbx_description
1 polymer ?
#
loop_
_entity_poly.entity_id
_entity_poly.type
_entity_poly.pdbx_seq_one_letter_code
_entity_poly.pdbx_strand_id
1 'polypeptide(L)' 'MTMYSHEFLHDLPVSMAGFLKDVQYAVRTVVPDADVILYGSRARGDARFVSEWDFLILVNQPVSWSLVKAL' A
#
# COMPACT_ATOMS: atom_id res chain seq x y z
N MET A 1 -2.86 -10.61 -12.13
CA MET A 1 -3.63 -9.36 -12.09
C MET A 1 -4.79 -9.57 -11.15
N THR A 2 -4.57 -9.41 -9.85
CA THR A 2 -5.65 -9.56 -8.86
C THR A 2 -6.01 -8.16 -8.43
N MET A 3 -7.17 -7.68 -8.86
CA MET A 3 -7.76 -6.46 -8.33
C MET A 3 -8.17 -6.75 -6.89
N TYR A 4 -7.59 -6.04 -5.93
CA TYR A 4 -8.00 -6.12 -4.53
C TYR A 4 -9.35 -5.43 -4.41
N SER A 5 -10.41 -6.20 -4.59
CA SER A 5 -11.79 -5.78 -4.36
C SER A 5 -12.00 -5.40 -2.90
N HIS A 6 -13.04 -4.60 -2.69
CA HIS A 6 -13.48 -3.98 -1.44
C HIS A 6 -13.70 -4.96 -0.25
N GLU A 7 -13.61 -6.27 -0.49
CA GLU A 7 -13.98 -7.33 0.46
C GLU A 7 -12.88 -7.66 1.48
N PHE A 8 -11.60 -7.39 1.18
CA PHE A 8 -10.50 -7.75 2.10
C PHE A 8 -10.31 -6.77 3.27
N LEU A 9 -10.83 -5.55 3.16
CA LEU A 9 -10.67 -4.52 4.21
C LEU A 9 -11.61 -4.73 5.40
N HIS A 10 -12.62 -5.59 5.29
CA HIS A 10 -13.63 -5.79 6.33
C HIS A 10 -13.14 -6.63 7.53
N ASP A 11 -12.17 -7.53 7.30
CA ASP A 11 -11.67 -8.47 8.31
C ASP A 11 -10.36 -8.03 8.98
N LEU A 12 -9.82 -6.88 8.57
CA LEU A 12 -8.66 -6.28 9.21
C LEU A 12 -9.06 -5.54 10.48
N PRO A 13 -8.26 -5.59 11.56
CA PRO A 13 -8.47 -4.73 12.71
C PRO A 13 -8.63 -3.27 12.25
N VAL A 14 -9.55 -2.51 12.84
CA VAL A 14 -9.87 -1.13 12.41
C VAL A 14 -8.61 -0.25 12.29
N SER A 15 -7.64 -0.45 13.20
CA SER A 15 -6.35 0.25 13.16
C SER A 15 -5.52 -0.06 11.91
N MET A 16 -5.64 -1.28 11.40
CA MET A 16 -4.93 -1.78 10.23
C MET A 16 -5.49 -1.25 8.93
N ALA A 17 -6.82 -1.28 8.80
CA ALA A 17 -7.51 -0.69 7.66
C ALA A 17 -7.28 0.83 7.60
N GLY A 18 -7.21 1.50 8.77
CA GLY A 18 -6.82 2.91 8.87
C GLY A 18 -5.41 3.16 8.34
N PHE A 19 -4.42 2.41 8.84
CA PHE A 19 -3.03 2.53 8.39
C PHE A 19 -2.88 2.34 6.87
N LEU A 20 -3.53 1.31 6.30
CA LEU A 20 -3.49 1.07 4.86
C LEU A 20 -4.09 2.21 4.04
N LYS A 21 -5.16 2.84 4.53
CA LYS A 21 -5.75 4.03 3.90
C LYS A 21 -4.81 5.23 3.97
N ASP A 22 -4.13 5.42 5.10
CA ASP A 22 -3.18 6.52 5.27
C ASP A 22 -1.99 6.39 4.33
N VAL A 23 -1.45 5.18 4.15
CA VAL A 23 -0.39 4.92 3.16
C VAL A 23 -0.87 5.21 1.75
N GLN A 24 -2.06 4.72 1.37
CA GLN A 24 -2.62 5.00 0.04
C GLN A 24 -2.81 6.51 -0.19
N TYR A 25 -3.30 7.23 0.82
CA TYR A 25 -3.47 8.67 0.75
C TYR A 25 -2.12 9.39 0.60
N ALA A 26 -1.13 9.05 1.42
CA ALA A 26 0.21 9.65 1.36
C ALA A 26 0.91 9.44 0.01
N VAL A 27 0.74 8.27 -0.63
CA VAL A 27 1.30 8.06 -1.97
C VAL A 27 0.56 8.89 -3.01
N ARG A 28 -0.79 8.95 -2.92
CA ARG A 28 -1.63 9.65 -3.91
C ARG A 28 -1.57 11.17 -3.80
N THR A 29 -1.12 11.74 -2.70
CA THR A 29 -0.82 13.18 -2.63
C THR A 29 0.39 13.56 -3.48
N VAL A 30 1.30 12.62 -3.74
CA VAL A 30 2.50 12.81 -4.56
C VAL A 30 2.26 12.38 -6.00
N VAL A 31 1.66 11.20 -6.20
CA VAL A 31 1.30 10.67 -7.51
C VAL A 31 -0.17 10.26 -7.50
N PRO A 32 -1.10 11.13 -7.92
CA PRO A 32 -2.54 10.92 -7.80
C PRO A 32 -3.05 9.59 -8.36
N ASP A 33 -2.48 9.16 -9.49
CA ASP A 33 -2.91 7.95 -10.20
C ASP A 33 -2.07 6.71 -9.85
N ALA A 34 -1.31 6.75 -8.75
CA ALA A 34 -0.53 5.60 -8.33
C ALA A 34 -1.41 4.46 -7.82
N ASP A 35 -1.02 3.24 -8.21
CA ASP A 35 -1.53 2.01 -7.61
C ASP A 35 -0.62 1.61 -6.45
N VAL A 36 -1.21 1.42 -5.28
CA VAL A 36 -0.51 0.98 -4.07
C VAL A 36 -0.96 -0.43 -3.73
N ILE A 37 -0.04 -1.37 -3.83
CA ILE A 37 -0.30 -2.80 -3.67
C ILE A 37 0.40 -3.27 -2.39
N LEU A 38 -0.36 -3.83 -1.45
CA LEU A 38 0.22 -4.54 -0.31
C LEU A 38 0.89 -5.82 -0.81
N TYR A 39 2.12 -6.04 -0.38
CA TYR A 39 2.92 -7.19 -0.74
C TYR A 39 3.42 -7.93 0.50
N GLY A 40 4.23 -8.97 0.27
CA GLY A 40 4.93 -9.66 1.34
C GLY A 40 4.00 -10.45 2.27
N SER A 41 4.46 -10.64 3.51
CA SER A 41 3.82 -11.57 4.45
C SER A 41 2.39 -11.16 4.84
N ARG A 42 2.15 -9.85 4.92
CA ARG A 42 0.83 -9.33 5.27
C ARG A 42 -0.20 -9.51 4.16
N ALA A 43 0.23 -9.44 2.90
CA ALA A 43 -0.65 -9.75 1.77
C ALA A 43 -1.02 -11.25 1.72
N ARG A 44 -0.12 -12.13 2.18
CA ARG A 44 -0.35 -13.59 2.17
C ARG A 44 -1.08 -14.12 3.42
N GLY A 45 -1.18 -13.32 4.48
CA GLY A 45 -1.76 -13.75 5.75
C GLY A 45 -0.83 -14.59 6.63
N ASP A 46 0.47 -14.64 6.33
CA ASP A 46 1.50 -15.34 7.14
C ASP A 46 2.32 -14.38 8.03
N ALA A 47 1.92 -13.11 8.10
CA ALA A 47 2.56 -12.08 8.90
C ALA A 47 2.41 -12.32 10.41
N ARG A 48 3.50 -12.04 11.13
CA ARG A 48 3.52 -11.94 12.58
C ARG A 48 3.33 -10.48 12.99
N PHE A 49 3.05 -10.25 14.27
CA PHE A 49 2.90 -8.89 14.82
C PHE A 49 4.10 -7.98 14.49
N VAL A 50 5.32 -8.52 14.55
CA VAL A 50 6.58 -7.80 14.28
C VAL A 50 7.00 -7.78 12.81
N SER A 51 6.24 -8.40 11.90
CA SER A 51 6.58 -8.40 10.48
C SER A 51 6.67 -6.98 9.93
N GLU A 52 7.35 -6.77 8.82
CA GLU A 52 7.40 -5.49 8.09
C GLU A 52 6.25 -5.34 7.09
N TRP A 53 5.98 -4.10 6.68
CA TRP A 53 4.99 -3.78 5.66
C TRP A 53 5.68 -3.57 4.33
N ASP A 54 5.41 -4.47 3.38
CA ASP A 54 5.93 -4.38 2.03
C ASP A 54 4.87 -3.76 1.12
N PHE A 55 5.25 -2.72 0.37
CA PHE A 55 4.36 -2.10 -0.62
C PHE A 55 5.06 -2.04 -1.98
N LEU A 56 4.30 -2.38 -3.02
CA LEU A 56 4.67 -2.12 -4.41
C LEU A 56 3.84 -0.92 -4.90
N ILE A 57 4.51 0.13 -5.36
CA ILE A 57 3.89 1.33 -5.90
C ILE A 57 4.13 1.37 -7.41
N LEU A 58 3.06 1.38 -8.20
CA LEU A 58 3.13 1.51 -9.65
C LEU A 58 2.75 2.93 -10.06
N VAL A 59 3.56 3.52 -10.94
CA VAL A 59 3.37 4.89 -11.44
C VAL A 59 3.57 4.92 -12.95
N ASN A 60 2.79 5.75 -13.64
CA ASN A 60 2.86 5.92 -15.10
C ASN A 60 3.90 6.97 -15.52
N GLN A 61 5.00 7.06 -14.79
CA GLN A 61 6.09 8.00 -15.06
C GLN A 61 7.44 7.42 -14.60
N PRO A 62 8.57 7.88 -15.16
CA PRO A 62 9.88 7.50 -14.66
C PRO A 62 10.06 7.90 -13.19
N VAL A 63 10.64 7.00 -12.40
CA VAL A 63 10.98 7.28 -11.00
C VAL A 63 12.28 8.08 -10.94
N SER A 64 12.27 9.18 -10.18
CA SER A 64 13.46 9.98 -9.89
C SER A 64 13.68 10.07 -8.38
N TRP A 65 14.89 10.42 -7.95
CA TRP A 65 15.19 10.65 -6.54
C TRP A 65 14.34 11.76 -5.90
N SER A 66 13.98 12.78 -6.67
CA SER A 66 13.09 13.84 -6.20
C SER A 66 11.68 13.31 -5.94
N LEU A 67 11.19 12.41 -6.78
CA LEU A 67 9.90 11.77 -6.60
C LEU A 67 9.90 10.86 -5.36
N VAL A 68 10.95 10.03 -5.22
CA VAL A 68 11.07 9.12 -4.07
C VAL A 68 11.11 9.87 -2.74
N LYS A 69 11.77 11.03 -2.68
CA LYS A 69 11.82 11.87 -1.46
C LYS A 69 10.50 12.58 -1.13
N ALA A 70 9.58 12.66 -2.08
CA ALA A 70 8.29 13.29 -1.86
C ALA A 70 7.27 12.32 -1.25
N LEU A 71 7.51 11.00 -1.40
CA LEU A 71 6.78 9.92 -0.74
C LEU A 71 7.23 9.76 0.72
#